data_AF-A0A7S0Y4L5-F1
#
_entry.id   AF-A0A7S0Y4L5-F1
#
_cell.length_a   1.000
_cell.length_b   1.000
_cell.length_c   1.000
_cell.angle_alpha   90.00
_cell.angle_beta   90.00
_cell.angle_gamma   90.00
#
_symmetry.space_group_name_H-M   'P 1'
#
loop_
_entity.id
_entity.type
_entity.pdbx_description
1 polymer ?
#
loop_
_entity_poly.entity_id
_entity_poly.type
_entity_poly.pdbx_seq_one_letter_code
_entity_poly.pdbx_strand_id
1 'polypeptide(L)'
;VDTHFWGQMLGGPDYSSITTSELVVKACLGTEVTVQGRVSCDPNRSLVVFTPSKQLMPSTRYKVTLNPLSTKGDGKGNIEHSRVKDKMHGEAAWEFFTAGYQPLRVTGVYPRPHSRVPCDTAALVITFSGPLHPSCEPEQWLTVRGHDLKKPLLDRE
;
A
#
# COMPACT_ATOMS: atom_id res chain seq x y z
N VAL A 1 -10.28 12.19 -30.69
CA VAL A 1 -11.08 11.64 -29.56
C VAL A 1 -10.56 12.32 -28.32
N ASP A 2 -11.23 13.39 -27.90
CA ASP A 2 -10.77 14.26 -26.82
C ASP A 2 -11.07 13.63 -25.46
N THR A 3 -10.06 13.00 -24.88
CA THR A 3 -10.09 12.60 -23.47
C THR A 3 -10.02 13.86 -22.60
N HIS A 4 -11.19 14.38 -22.24
CA HIS A 4 -11.34 15.42 -21.23
C HIS A 4 -10.92 14.83 -19.88
N PHE A 5 -9.66 15.04 -19.48
CA PHE A 5 -9.23 14.79 -18.12
C PHE A 5 -9.78 15.89 -17.23
N TRP A 6 -10.80 15.56 -16.43
CA TRP A 6 -11.43 16.45 -15.46
C TRP A 6 -10.43 17.17 -14.51
N GLY A 7 -9.18 16.70 -14.40
CA GLY A 7 -8.12 17.36 -13.64
C GLY A 7 -7.47 18.57 -14.31
N GLN A 8 -7.56 18.74 -15.63
CA GLN A 8 -6.86 19.83 -16.32
C GLN A 8 -7.60 21.18 -16.20
N MET A 9 -8.93 21.13 -16.05
CA MET A 9 -9.78 22.32 -15.90
C MET A 9 -9.57 23.06 -14.58
N LEU A 10 -9.26 22.33 -13.50
CA LEU A 10 -9.05 22.89 -12.16
C LEU A 10 -7.60 23.33 -11.91
N GLY A 11 -6.71 23.07 -12.87
CA GLY A 11 -5.26 23.22 -12.69
C GLY A 11 -4.63 22.00 -12.01
N GLY A 12 -3.31 21.86 -12.17
CA GLY A 12 -2.52 20.83 -11.48
C GLY A 12 -2.41 21.07 -9.96
N PRO A 13 -1.70 20.18 -9.23
CA PRO A 13 -1.45 20.35 -7.81
C PRO A 13 -0.82 21.72 -7.51
N ASP A 14 -1.28 22.36 -6.44
CA ASP A 14 -0.54 23.45 -5.82
C ASP A 14 0.70 22.87 -5.12
N TYR A 15 1.84 22.97 -5.77
CA TYR A 15 3.12 22.48 -5.23
C TYR A 15 3.51 23.15 -3.90
N SER A 16 2.97 24.35 -3.62
CA SER A 16 3.23 25.04 -2.35
C SER A 16 2.44 24.45 -1.18
N SER A 17 1.35 23.72 -1.45
CA SER A 17 0.56 23.02 -0.43
C SER A 17 1.10 21.63 -0.08
N ILE A 18 2.13 21.14 -0.78
CA ILE A 18 2.67 19.79 -0.57
C ILE A 18 3.75 19.84 0.51
N THR A 19 3.46 19.30 1.68
CA THR A 19 4.38 19.20 2.80
C THR A 19 4.55 17.74 3.26
N THR A 20 5.18 17.53 4.41
CA THR A 20 5.33 16.19 5.02
C THR A 20 4.00 15.58 5.50
N SER A 21 2.91 16.35 5.58
CA SER A 21 1.57 15.79 5.81
C SER A 21 0.95 15.22 4.53
N GLU A 22 1.36 15.72 3.36
CA GLU A 22 0.83 15.29 2.06
C GLU A 22 1.68 14.20 1.43
N LEU A 23 2.98 14.12 1.74
CA LEU A 23 3.86 13.02 1.33
C LEU A 23 4.37 12.26 2.55
N VAL A 24 3.77 11.10 2.79
CA VAL A 24 4.06 10.23 3.93
C VAL A 24 4.85 9.02 3.48
N VAL A 25 5.98 8.77 4.14
CA VAL A 25 6.77 7.56 3.95
C VAL A 25 6.72 6.75 5.24
N LYS A 26 6.38 5.47 5.16
CA LYS A 26 6.32 4.58 6.33
C LYS A 26 7.16 3.33 6.11
N ALA A 27 7.91 2.95 7.14
CA ALA A 27 8.59 1.65 7.21
C ALA A 27 7.60 0.59 7.67
N CYS A 28 7.52 -0.53 6.96
CA CYS A 28 6.67 -1.66 7.31
C CYS A 28 7.46 -2.70 8.11
N LEU A 29 7.75 -2.41 9.39
CA LEU A 29 8.44 -3.32 10.31
C LEU A 29 7.44 -4.10 11.17
N GLY A 30 6.30 -4.44 10.58
CA GLY A 30 5.21 -5.08 11.28
C GLY A 30 4.17 -4.15 11.89
N THR A 31 4.65 -3.05 12.47
CA THR A 31 3.86 -1.82 12.61
C THR A 31 4.36 -0.82 11.57
N GLU A 32 3.46 0.05 11.10
CA GLU A 32 3.85 1.13 10.20
C GLU A 32 4.48 2.26 11.01
N VAL A 33 5.76 2.53 10.77
CA VAL A 33 6.50 3.62 11.45
C VAL A 33 6.79 4.73 10.45
N THR A 34 6.32 5.94 10.73
CA THR A 34 6.56 7.11 9.86
C THR A 34 8.04 7.46 9.82
N VAL A 35 8.58 7.53 8.61
CA VAL A 35 9.95 7.98 8.33
C VAL A 35 9.96 9.50 8.38
N GLN A 36 10.80 10.05 9.25
CA GLN A 36 11.00 11.49 9.33
C GLN A 36 11.84 11.97 8.15
N GLY A 37 11.52 13.16 7.62
CA GLY A 37 12.21 13.72 6.47
C GLY A 37 11.74 15.13 6.15
N ARG A 38 12.22 15.65 5.02
CA ARG A 38 11.79 16.93 4.46
C ARG A 38 11.26 16.72 3.06
N VAL A 39 10.24 17.49 2.71
CA VAL A 39 9.67 17.53 1.36
C VAL A 39 10.12 18.81 0.68
N SER A 40 10.56 18.71 -0.57
CA SER A 40 10.77 19.86 -1.45
C SER A 40 10.06 19.64 -2.77
N CYS A 41 9.59 20.74 -3.37
CA CYS A 41 8.86 20.71 -4.63
C CYS A 41 9.58 21.58 -5.66
N ASP A 42 9.71 21.09 -6.89
CA ASP A 42 10.13 21.86 -8.06
C ASP A 42 8.96 21.89 -9.05
N PRO A 43 8.17 22.98 -9.05
CA PRO A 43 7.00 23.10 -9.92
C PRO A 43 7.39 23.16 -11.40
N ASN A 44 8.58 23.66 -11.74
CA ASN A 44 9.04 23.76 -13.13
C ASN A 44 9.32 22.37 -13.73
N ARG A 45 9.67 21.40 -12.88
CA ARG A 45 9.93 20.00 -13.25
C ARG A 45 8.79 19.06 -12.89
N SER A 46 7.71 19.57 -12.31
CA SER A 46 6.61 18.75 -11.76
C SER A 46 7.12 17.67 -10.79
N LEU A 47 8.11 18.02 -9.96
CA LEU A 47 8.86 17.08 -9.14
C LEU A 47 8.62 17.34 -7.65
N VAL A 48 8.33 16.27 -6.90
CA VAL A 48 8.29 16.27 -5.44
C VAL A 48 9.39 15.35 -4.93
N VAL A 49 10.23 15.85 -4.04
CA VAL A 49 11.38 15.13 -3.49
C VAL A 49 11.18 14.96 -1.99
N PHE A 50 11.25 13.72 -1.51
CA PHE A 50 11.36 13.41 -0.10
C PHE A 50 12.80 13.07 0.26
N THR A 51 13.36 13.79 1.22
CA THR A 51 14.70 13.53 1.76
C THR A 51 14.56 13.02 3.20
N PRO A 52 14.82 11.73 3.46
CA PRO A 52 14.81 11.18 4.82
C PRO A 52 15.78 11.93 5.73
N SER A 53 15.40 12.18 6.99
CA SER A 53 16.28 12.82 7.98
C SER A 53 17.33 11.87 8.55
N LYS A 54 17.11 10.56 8.39
CA LYS A 54 18.04 9.48 8.75
C LYS A 54 18.14 8.50 7.59
N GLN A 55 19.25 7.77 7.55
CA GLN A 55 19.44 6.69 6.59
C GLN A 55 18.30 5.66 6.73
N LEU A 56 17.78 5.19 5.58
CA LEU A 56 16.77 4.14 5.54
C LEU A 56 17.37 2.81 6.02
N MET A 57 16.57 2.03 6.74
CA MET A 57 16.99 0.74 7.26
C MET A 57 17.15 -0.26 6.10
N PRO A 58 18.20 -1.10 6.11
CA PRO A 58 18.34 -2.18 5.15
C PRO A 58 17.23 -3.22 5.35
N SER A 59 17.05 -4.10 4.36
CA SER A 59 16.09 -5.20 4.41
C SER A 59 14.67 -4.80 4.84
N THR A 60 14.22 -3.63 4.40
CA THR A 60 12.95 -3.02 4.83
C THR A 60 12.08 -2.66 3.63
N ARG A 61 10.78 -2.97 3.75
CA ARG A 61 9.75 -2.48 2.84
C ARG A 61 9.28 -1.11 3.31
N TYR A 62 9.21 -0.17 2.37
CA TYR A 62 8.67 1.16 2.60
C TYR A 62 7.45 1.40 1.74
N LYS A 63 6.41 1.97 2.35
CA LYS A 63 5.22 2.46 1.65
C LYS A 63 5.29 3.98 1.56
N VAL A 64 5.07 4.50 0.38
CA VAL A 64 4.97 5.93 0.12
C VAL A 64 3.55 6.25 -0.28
N THR A 65 2.97 7.28 0.33
CA THR A 65 1.66 7.81 0.00
C THR A 65 1.76 9.31 -0.22
N LEU A 66 1.39 9.76 -1.41
CA LEU A 66 1.18 11.16 -1.75
C LEU A 66 -0.32 11.43 -1.77
N ASN A 67 -0.72 12.54 -1.15
CA ASN A 67 -2.10 12.97 -0.98
C ASN A 67 -2.97 11.94 -0.23
N PRO A 68 -2.59 11.52 1.00
CA PRO A 68 -3.37 10.54 1.75
C PRO A 68 -4.81 11.00 1.91
N LEU A 69 -5.76 10.10 1.64
CA LEU A 69 -7.19 10.42 1.68
C LEU A 69 -7.65 10.77 3.10
N SER A 70 -8.60 11.71 3.20
CA SER A 70 -9.24 12.05 4.47
C SER A 70 -9.98 10.85 5.06
N THR A 71 -9.87 10.67 6.38
CA THR A 71 -10.68 9.69 7.12
C THR A 71 -12.19 9.96 7.07
N LYS A 72 -12.59 11.14 6.59
CA LYS A 72 -14.00 11.53 6.42
C LYS A 72 -14.69 10.87 5.22
N GLY A 73 -13.97 10.15 4.37
CA GLY A 73 -14.56 9.36 3.28
C GLY A 73 -15.06 10.18 2.09
N ASP A 74 -14.62 11.42 1.93
CA ASP A 74 -14.96 12.30 0.80
C ASP A 74 -14.12 12.01 -0.46
N GLY A 75 -13.15 11.09 -0.37
CA GLY A 75 -12.24 10.73 -1.46
C GLY A 75 -11.28 11.86 -1.85
N LYS A 76 -11.16 12.90 -1.01
CA LYS A 76 -10.28 14.04 -1.20
C LYS A 76 -9.08 13.93 -0.26
N GLY A 77 -7.90 14.27 -0.77
CA GLY A 77 -6.71 14.42 0.04
C GLY A 77 -6.55 15.84 0.60
N ASN A 78 -5.31 16.24 0.89
CA ASN A 78 -5.00 17.57 1.44
C ASN A 78 -4.33 18.50 0.43
N ILE A 79 -3.88 18.01 -0.71
CA ILE A 79 -3.30 18.85 -1.77
C ILE A 79 -4.41 19.67 -2.42
N GLU A 80 -4.19 20.97 -2.56
CA GLU A 80 -5.12 21.89 -3.23
C GLU A 80 -4.83 21.97 -4.73
N HIS A 81 -5.85 22.36 -5.50
CA HIS A 81 -5.67 22.74 -6.89
C HIS A 81 -5.04 24.14 -7.00
N SER A 82 -4.08 24.31 -7.90
CA SER A 82 -3.37 25.60 -8.10
C SER A 82 -4.24 26.77 -8.57
N ARG A 83 -5.40 26.51 -9.19
CA ARG A 83 -6.28 27.56 -9.75
C ARG A 83 -7.64 27.67 -9.07
N VAL A 84 -7.98 26.73 -8.19
CA VAL A 84 -9.30 26.63 -7.55
C VAL A 84 -9.11 26.23 -6.10
N LYS A 85 -9.88 26.82 -5.19
CA LYS A 85 -9.94 26.43 -3.77
C LYS A 85 -10.70 25.11 -3.59
N ASP A 86 -10.25 24.06 -4.26
CA ASP A 86 -10.75 22.71 -4.10
C ASP A 86 -9.57 21.76 -3.89
N LYS A 87 -9.85 20.63 -3.23
CA LYS A 87 -8.87 19.60 -2.91
C LYS A 87 -8.79 18.58 -4.04
N MET A 88 -7.57 18.10 -4.29
CA MET A 88 -7.33 17.04 -5.24
C MET A 88 -7.96 15.72 -4.78
N HIS A 89 -8.62 15.06 -5.72
CA HIS A 89 -9.16 13.72 -5.54
C HIS A 89 -8.08 12.64 -5.71
N GLY A 90 -8.23 11.56 -4.95
CA GLY A 90 -7.37 10.38 -5.06
C GLY A 90 -6.04 10.52 -4.32
N GLU A 91 -5.37 9.38 -4.18
CA GLU A 91 -4.04 9.26 -3.62
C GLU A 91 -3.12 8.54 -4.62
N ALA A 92 -1.84 8.85 -4.56
CA ALA A 92 -0.81 8.06 -5.25
C ALA A 92 -0.03 7.29 -4.20
N ALA A 93 -0.07 5.95 -4.28
CA ALA A 93 0.63 5.08 -3.34
C ALA A 93 1.50 4.08 -4.09
N TRP A 94 2.72 3.86 -3.60
CA TRP A 94 3.63 2.84 -4.11
C TRP A 94 4.52 2.29 -2.99
N GLU A 95 5.19 1.19 -3.27
CA GLU A 95 6.13 0.56 -2.34
C GLU A 95 7.52 0.47 -2.98
N PHE A 96 8.55 0.53 -2.14
CA PHE A 96 9.91 0.20 -2.54
C PHE A 96 10.61 -0.58 -1.43
N PHE A 97 11.73 -1.20 -1.77
CA PHE A 97 12.47 -2.10 -0.89
C PHE A 97 13.93 -1.69 -0.82
N THR A 98 14.49 -1.69 0.38
CA THR A 98 15.93 -1.48 0.54
C THR A 98 16.70 -2.79 0.32
N ALA A 99 18.00 -2.66 0.04
CA ALA A 99 18.87 -3.79 -0.21
C ALA A 99 18.80 -4.83 0.92
N GLY A 100 18.79 -6.11 0.54
CA GLY A 100 18.65 -7.24 1.47
C GLY A 100 17.20 -7.62 1.79
N TYR A 101 16.20 -6.85 1.34
CA TYR A 101 14.81 -7.20 1.56
C TYR A 101 14.46 -8.48 0.79
N GLN A 102 14.01 -9.50 1.51
CA GLN A 102 13.51 -10.73 0.94
C GLN A 102 11.99 -10.72 1.08
N PRO A 103 11.23 -10.43 0.00
CA PRO A 103 9.77 -10.49 0.07
C PRO A 103 9.35 -11.89 0.48
N LEU A 104 8.25 -11.98 1.21
CA LEU A 104 7.61 -13.25 1.50
C LEU A 104 7.25 -13.96 0.19
N ARG A 105 7.78 -15.16 -0.02
CA ARG A 105 7.51 -15.97 -1.21
C ARG A 105 6.64 -17.14 -0.84
N VAL A 106 5.71 -17.52 -1.71
CA VAL A 106 5.09 -18.84 -1.63
C VAL A 106 6.16 -19.87 -2.01
N THR A 107 6.44 -20.80 -1.11
CA THR A 107 7.42 -21.87 -1.30
C THR A 107 6.77 -23.21 -1.62
N GLY A 108 5.49 -23.37 -1.31
CA GLY A 108 4.74 -24.57 -1.64
C GLY A 108 3.24 -24.32 -1.69
N VAL A 109 2.58 -25.06 -2.56
CA VAL A 109 1.11 -25.13 -2.63
C VAL A 109 0.72 -26.60 -2.64
N TYR A 110 -0.24 -26.95 -1.80
CA TYR A 110 -0.87 -28.26 -1.75
C TYR A 110 -2.41 -28.11 -1.82
N PRO A 111 -3.12 -28.98 -2.55
CA PRO A 111 -2.61 -29.97 -3.49
C PRO A 111 -1.80 -29.30 -4.61
N ARG A 112 -0.84 -30.02 -5.20
CA ARG A 112 -0.09 -29.47 -6.34
C ARG A 112 -1.06 -29.22 -7.50
N PRO A 113 -0.82 -28.22 -8.36
CA PRO A 113 -1.61 -28.01 -9.57
C PRO A 113 -1.82 -29.32 -10.33
N HIS A 114 -3.07 -29.56 -10.76
CA HIS A 114 -3.49 -30.78 -11.49
C HIS A 114 -3.48 -32.09 -10.69
N SER A 115 -3.30 -32.04 -9.37
CA SER A 115 -3.44 -33.24 -8.52
C SER A 115 -4.90 -33.63 -8.35
N ARG A 116 -5.17 -34.93 -8.25
CA ARG A 116 -6.49 -35.45 -7.84
C ARG A 116 -6.47 -35.71 -6.34
N VAL A 117 -7.41 -35.12 -5.61
CA VAL A 117 -7.54 -35.29 -4.15
C VAL A 117 -8.99 -35.58 -3.77
N PRO A 118 -9.24 -36.33 -2.68
CA PRO A 118 -10.59 -36.54 -2.18
C PRO A 118 -11.20 -35.20 -1.70
N CYS A 119 -12.45 -34.92 -2.10
CA CYS A 119 -13.08 -33.62 -1.83
C CYS A 119 -13.40 -33.37 -0.35
N ASP A 120 -13.62 -34.43 0.43
CA ASP A 120 -14.05 -34.40 1.83
C ASP A 120 -12.90 -34.18 2.82
N THR A 121 -11.65 -34.42 2.39
CA THR A 121 -10.46 -34.39 3.26
C THR A 121 -9.34 -33.50 2.74
N ALA A 122 -9.51 -32.91 1.55
CA ALA A 122 -8.48 -32.04 0.98
C ALA A 122 -8.36 -30.71 1.74
N ALA A 123 -7.22 -30.52 2.39
CA ALA A 123 -6.79 -29.22 2.88
C ALA A 123 -6.03 -28.45 1.79
N LEU A 124 -6.32 -27.16 1.65
CA LEU A 124 -5.49 -26.24 0.87
C LEU A 124 -4.39 -25.69 1.78
N VAL A 125 -3.14 -25.97 1.43
CA VAL A 125 -1.98 -25.52 2.21
C VAL A 125 -1.10 -24.64 1.35
N ILE A 126 -0.76 -23.47 1.85
CA ILE A 126 0.23 -22.57 1.26
C ILE A 126 1.35 -22.40 2.28
N THR A 127 2.56 -22.78 1.88
CA THR A 127 3.77 -22.53 2.68
C THR A 127 4.51 -21.31 2.14
N PHE A 128 5.11 -20.56 3.06
CA PHE A 128 5.84 -19.34 2.75
C PHE A 128 7.32 -19.45 3.10
N SER A 129 8.16 -18.58 2.53
CA SER A 129 9.61 -18.54 2.75
C SER A 129 10.02 -18.02 4.13
N GLY A 130 9.07 -17.53 4.93
CA GLY A 130 9.28 -17.01 6.27
C GLY A 130 7.97 -16.92 7.04
N PRO A 131 8.03 -16.58 8.33
CA PRO A 131 6.83 -16.38 9.14
C PRO A 131 6.00 -15.21 8.60
N LEU A 132 4.68 -15.35 8.65
CA LEU A 132 3.76 -14.23 8.41
C LEU A 132 3.88 -13.22 9.56
N HIS A 133 3.71 -11.95 9.27
CA HIS A 133 3.71 -10.93 10.30
C HIS A 133 2.47 -11.11 11.22
N PRO A 134 2.55 -10.89 12.55
CA PRO A 134 1.41 -11.05 13.45
C PRO A 134 0.16 -10.22 13.13
N SER A 135 0.30 -9.09 12.43
CA SER A 135 -0.84 -8.28 11.97
C SER A 135 -1.53 -8.83 10.72
N CYS A 136 -1.05 -9.95 10.19
CA CYS A 136 -1.62 -10.63 9.05
C CYS A 136 -2.82 -11.47 9.50
N GLU A 137 -4.01 -10.89 9.46
CA GLU A 137 -5.24 -11.65 9.71
C GLU A 137 -5.41 -12.72 8.61
N PRO A 138 -5.53 -14.02 8.94
CA PRO A 138 -5.60 -15.11 7.96
C PRO A 138 -6.68 -14.90 6.87
N GLU A 139 -7.76 -14.20 7.23
CA GLU A 139 -8.92 -13.92 6.38
C GLU A 139 -8.61 -12.94 5.23
N GLN A 140 -7.57 -12.12 5.34
CA GLN A 140 -7.28 -11.05 4.36
C GLN A 140 -6.38 -11.51 3.20
N TRP A 141 -5.81 -12.72 3.27
CA TRP A 141 -4.67 -13.12 2.43
C TRP A 141 -5.04 -14.17 1.38
N LEU A 142 -6.10 -14.91 1.67
CA LEU A 142 -6.53 -16.05 0.86
C LEU A 142 -7.96 -15.80 0.39
N THR A 143 -8.10 -14.91 -0.59
CA THR A 143 -9.36 -14.81 -1.33
C THR A 143 -9.44 -16.00 -2.27
N VAL A 144 -9.98 -17.13 -1.79
CA VAL A 144 -10.47 -18.17 -2.69
C VAL A 144 -11.65 -17.53 -3.42
N ARG A 145 -11.47 -17.10 -4.66
CA ARG A 145 -12.61 -16.73 -5.52
C ARG A 145 -13.47 -17.98 -5.69
N GLY A 146 -14.55 -18.08 -4.90
CA GLY A 146 -15.38 -19.28 -4.91
C GLY A 146 -16.54 -19.28 -3.93
N HIS A 147 -16.34 -18.96 -2.65
CA HIS A 147 -17.41 -18.95 -1.64
C HIS A 147 -16.95 -18.22 -0.38
N ASP A 148 -17.87 -17.55 0.32
CA ASP A 148 -17.63 -17.02 1.67
C ASP A 148 -17.21 -18.18 2.60
N LEU A 149 -15.99 -18.12 3.11
CA LEU A 149 -15.52 -19.07 4.11
C LEU A 149 -16.28 -18.81 5.42
N LYS A 150 -17.10 -19.76 5.86
CA LYS A 150 -17.68 -19.74 7.21
C LYS A 150 -16.54 -19.85 8.22
N LYS A 151 -16.64 -19.07 9.31
CA LYS A 151 -15.68 -19.06 10.42
C LYS A 151 -15.32 -20.50 10.84
N PRO A 152 -14.04 -20.89 10.84
CA PRO A 152 -13.65 -22.14 11.47
C PRO A 152 -13.93 -22.06 12.96
N LEU A 153 -14.57 -23.10 13.50
CA LEU A 153 -14.65 -23.32 14.94
C LEU A 153 -13.22 -23.57 15.41
N LEU A 154 -12.65 -22.59 16.13
CA LEU A 154 -11.42 -22.80 16.87
C LEU A 154 -11.73 -23.80 17.98
N ASP A 155 -11.18 -25.01 17.88
CA ASP A 155 -11.13 -25.93 19.01
C ASP A 155 -10.24 -25.27 20.08
N ARG A 156 -10.87 -24.93 21.21
CA ARG A 156 -10.17 -24.49 22.41
C ARG A 156 -9.65 -25.75 23.11
N GLU A 157 -8.33 -25.96 23.05
CA GLU A 157 -7.62 -26.78 24.05
C GLU A 157 -7.43 -26.00 25.34
#